data_AF-X1ERN1-F1
#
_entry.id   AF-X1ERN1-F1
#
_cell.length_a   1.000
_cell.length_b   1.000
_cell.length_c   1.000
_cell.angle_alpha   90.00
_cell.angle_beta   90.00
_cell.angle_gamma   90.00
#
_symmetry.space_group_name_H-M   'P 1'
#
loop_
_entity.id
_entity.type
_entity.pdbx_description
1 polymer ?
#
loop_
_entity_poly.entity_id
_entity_poly.type
_entity_poly.pdbx_seq_one_letter_code
_entity_poly.pdbx_strand_id
1 'polypeptide(L)'
;YHMIKQFLKDVQWGNLDFLIVDSPPGTGDEPLSVVQLLENADGAIIVTTPQEVALSDVRKCISFCRNLNLTVIGVLENMSGFICPKCGERTDIFKSGGGEQMARQMNVPFLGRIPIDPQIVDACDSGQPYVQHYSQSQTAKTFKEAMMPLLKLEGKC
;
A
#
# COMPACT_ATOMS: atom_id res chain seq x y z
N TYR A 1 6.15 -3.09 -21.94
CA TYR A 1 7.34 -3.74 -21.34
C TYR A 1 8.65 -3.00 -21.51
N HIS A 2 9.01 -2.51 -22.71
CA HIS A 2 10.28 -1.79 -22.90
C HIS A 2 10.45 -0.61 -21.93
N MET A 3 9.39 0.17 -21.67
CA MET A 3 9.42 1.28 -20.71
C MET A 3 9.66 0.84 -19.25
N ILE A 4 9.06 -0.25 -18.76
CA ILE A 4 9.28 -0.73 -17.38
C ILE A 4 10.75 -1.11 -17.22
N LYS A 5 11.31 -1.81 -18.21
CA LYS A 5 12.73 -2.16 -18.22
C LYS A 5 13.61 -0.91 -18.24
N GLN A 6 13.27 0.09 -19.06
CA GLN A 6 14.01 1.36 -19.11
C GLN A 6 13.99 2.07 -17.75
N PHE A 7 12.84 2.18 -17.09
CA PHE A 7 12.77 2.82 -15.77
C PHE A 7 13.54 2.09 -14.68
N LEU A 8 13.54 0.75 -14.72
CA LEU A 8 14.21 -0.04 -13.68
C LEU A 8 15.72 -0.21 -13.92
N LYS A 9 16.17 -0.35 -15.18
CA LYS A 9 17.57 -0.67 -15.51
C LYS A 9 18.36 0.51 -16.12
N ASP A 10 17.69 1.43 -16.81
CA ASP A 10 18.37 2.51 -17.55
C ASP A 10 18.34 3.86 -16.81
N VAL A 11 17.65 3.93 -15.66
CA VAL A 11 17.65 5.09 -14.76
C VAL A 11 18.76 4.95 -13.73
N GLN A 12 19.57 6.00 -13.56
CA GLN A 12 20.58 6.08 -12.51
C GLN A 12 19.92 6.46 -11.17
N TRP A 13 19.41 5.46 -10.46
CA TRP A 13 18.79 5.62 -9.14
C TRP A 13 19.79 6.05 -8.04
N GLY A 14 21.07 5.74 -8.22
CA GLY A 14 22.12 6.06 -7.25
C GLY A 14 22.01 5.23 -5.97
N ASN A 15 22.45 5.79 -4.85
CA ASN A 15 22.30 5.17 -3.54
C ASN A 15 20.93 5.56 -2.98
N LEU A 16 20.08 4.56 -2.74
CA LEU A 16 18.75 4.74 -2.17
C LEU A 16 18.58 3.77 -1.00
N ASP A 17 17.91 4.24 0.05
CA ASP A 17 17.46 3.38 1.14
C ASP A 17 16.21 2.57 0.71
N PHE A 18 15.36 3.17 -0.13
CA PHE A 18 14.12 2.56 -0.62
C PHE A 18 13.85 2.88 -2.09
N LEU A 19 13.40 1.88 -2.84
CA LEU A 19 12.77 2.05 -4.15
C LEU A 19 11.31 1.57 -4.07
N ILE A 20 10.36 2.50 -4.17
CA ILE A 20 8.93 2.19 -4.15
C ILE A 20 8.42 2.19 -5.59
N VAL A 21 7.82 1.08 -6.00
CA VAL A 21 7.19 0.94 -7.32
C VAL A 21 5.68 0.94 -7.17
N ASP A 22 5.03 1.97 -7.73
CA ASP A 22 3.57 1.98 -7.87
C ASP A 22 3.17 1.08 -9.04
N SER A 23 2.72 -0.13 -8.71
CA SER A 23 2.31 -1.11 -9.70
C SER A 23 0.89 -0.86 -10.17
N PRO A 24 0.58 -1.04 -11.47
CA PRO A 24 -0.81 -1.10 -11.91
C PRO A 24 -1.57 -2.19 -11.13
N PRO A 25 -2.91 -2.04 -11.01
CA PRO A 25 -3.71 -2.96 -10.22
C PRO A 25 -3.76 -4.37 -10.83
N GLY A 26 -3.95 -5.37 -9.96
CA GLY A 26 -4.16 -6.75 -10.36
C GLY A 26 -2.88 -7.57 -10.48
N THR A 27 -2.96 -8.65 -11.27
CA THR A 27 -1.91 -9.68 -11.42
C THR A 27 -1.54 -9.88 -12.88
N GLY A 28 -1.54 -8.79 -13.65
CA GLY A 28 -1.22 -8.79 -15.08
C GLY A 28 0.28 -8.98 -15.35
N ASP A 29 0.65 -8.79 -16.61
CA ASP A 29 2.02 -8.95 -17.08
C ASP A 29 2.94 -7.81 -16.55
N GLU A 30 2.38 -6.66 -16.19
CA GLU A 30 3.09 -5.49 -15.68
C GLU A 30 3.71 -5.70 -14.28
N PRO A 31 2.94 -6.05 -13.22
CA PRO A 31 3.51 -6.39 -11.92
C PRO A 31 4.48 -7.57 -12.01
N LEU A 32 4.20 -8.55 -12.88
CA LEU A 32 5.08 -9.69 -13.11
C LEU A 32 6.44 -9.22 -13.62
N SER A 33 6.45 -8.34 -14.61
CA SER A 33 7.67 -7.80 -15.18
C SER A 33 8.45 -6.98 -14.18
N VAL A 34 7.80 -6.18 -13.33
CA VAL A 34 8.48 -5.43 -12.25
C VAL A 34 9.22 -6.38 -11.33
N VAL A 35 8.54 -7.42 -10.82
CA VAL A 35 9.14 -8.39 -9.89
C VAL A 35 10.30 -9.14 -10.54
N GLN A 36 10.15 -9.56 -11.80
CA GLN A 36 11.20 -10.26 -12.54
C GLN A 36 12.41 -9.38 -12.87
N LEU A 37 12.19 -8.09 -13.15
CA LEU A 37 13.26 -7.16 -13.52
C LEU A 37 14.05 -6.61 -12.33
N LEU A 38 13.39 -6.46 -11.17
CA LEU A 38 14.05 -6.06 -9.93
C LEU A 38 14.94 -7.17 -9.37
N GLU A 39 14.64 -8.44 -9.69
CA GLU A 39 15.37 -9.66 -9.30
C GLU A 39 15.38 -9.94 -7.77
N ASN A 40 15.50 -8.91 -6.93
CA ASN A 40 15.60 -8.98 -5.46
C ASN A 40 14.65 -7.97 -4.78
N ALA A 41 13.37 -7.94 -5.16
CA ALA A 41 12.40 -7.11 -4.44
C ALA A 41 12.16 -7.66 -3.02
N ASP A 42 12.26 -6.80 -2.00
CA ASP A 42 12.06 -7.20 -0.59
C ASP A 42 10.65 -7.72 -0.31
N GLY A 43 9.66 -7.24 -1.06
CA GLY A 43 8.29 -7.70 -0.97
C GLY A 43 7.28 -6.75 -1.60
N ALA A 44 6.01 -7.06 -1.37
CA ALA A 44 4.87 -6.26 -1.80
C ALA A 44 3.99 -5.85 -0.62
N ILE A 45 3.50 -4.61 -0.69
CA ILE A 45 2.39 -4.13 0.13
C ILE A 45 1.13 -4.22 -0.71
N ILE A 46 0.10 -4.88 -0.19
CA ILE A 46 -1.16 -5.04 -0.91
C ILE A 46 -2.18 -4.06 -0.32
N VAL A 47 -2.62 -3.11 -1.14
CA VAL A 47 -3.65 -2.14 -0.76
C VAL A 47 -5.02 -2.65 -1.19
N THR A 48 -6.00 -2.59 -0.30
CA THR A 48 -7.38 -3.00 -0.58
C THR A 48 -8.37 -1.98 -0.02
N THR A 49 -9.65 -2.17 -0.33
CA THR A 49 -10.77 -1.48 0.31
C THR A 49 -11.69 -2.54 0.94
N PRO A 50 -12.51 -2.20 1.94
CA PRO A 50 -13.20 -3.21 2.74
C PRO A 50 -14.33 -3.97 2.01
N GLN A 51 -14.66 -3.60 0.77
CA GLN A 51 -15.74 -4.22 -0.03
C GLN A 51 -15.29 -5.57 -0.61
N GLU A 52 -16.19 -6.56 -0.60
CA GLU A 52 -15.87 -7.94 -1.03
C GLU A 52 -15.32 -8.04 -2.45
N VAL A 53 -15.75 -7.15 -3.36
CA VAL A 53 -15.23 -7.11 -4.73
C VAL A 53 -13.73 -6.85 -4.73
N ALA A 54 -13.25 -5.86 -3.97
CA ALA A 54 -11.83 -5.55 -3.84
C ALA A 54 -11.07 -6.68 -3.12
N LEU A 55 -11.68 -7.30 -2.11
CA LEU A 55 -11.06 -8.44 -1.40
C LEU A 55 -10.88 -9.65 -2.31
N SER A 56 -11.80 -9.88 -3.25
CA SER A 56 -11.71 -10.99 -4.20
C SER A 56 -10.48 -10.87 -5.12
N ASP A 57 -10.13 -9.65 -5.53
CA ASP A 57 -8.94 -9.40 -6.34
C ASP A 57 -7.65 -9.46 -5.51
N VAL A 58 -7.69 -8.94 -4.28
CA VAL A 58 -6.55 -9.00 -3.36
C VAL A 58 -6.14 -10.44 -3.00
N ARG A 59 -7.10 -11.38 -2.88
CA ARG A 59 -6.78 -12.80 -2.72
C ARG A 59 -5.96 -13.36 -3.89
N LYS A 60 -6.25 -12.91 -5.12
CA LYS A 60 -5.48 -13.26 -6.32
C LYS A 60 -4.09 -12.63 -6.25
N CYS A 61 -3.98 -11.35 -5.86
CA CYS A 61 -2.69 -10.67 -5.69
C CYS A 61 -1.78 -11.36 -4.67
N ILE A 62 -2.31 -11.78 -3.52
CA ILE A 62 -1.52 -12.53 -2.51
C ILE A 62 -1.04 -13.87 -3.08
N SER A 63 -1.90 -14.58 -3.81
CA SER A 63 -1.54 -15.84 -4.45
C SER A 63 -0.49 -15.65 -5.54
N PHE A 64 -0.58 -14.56 -6.30
CA PHE A 64 0.41 -14.15 -7.27
C PHE A 64 1.78 -13.88 -6.64
N CYS A 65 1.84 -13.11 -5.54
CA CYS A 65 3.08 -12.89 -4.80
C CYS A 65 3.72 -14.21 -4.35
N ARG A 66 2.91 -15.14 -3.82
CA ARG A 66 3.39 -16.49 -3.43
C ARG A 66 3.98 -17.26 -4.60
N ASN A 67 3.31 -17.27 -5.75
CA ASN A 67 3.77 -17.97 -6.95
C ASN A 67 5.10 -17.41 -7.47
N LEU A 68 5.37 -16.12 -7.23
CA LEU A 68 6.63 -15.47 -7.58
C LEU A 68 7.67 -15.49 -6.45
N ASN A 69 7.40 -16.18 -5.34
CA ASN A 69 8.22 -16.16 -4.13
C ASN A 69 8.48 -14.73 -3.59
N LEU A 70 7.56 -13.80 -3.84
CA LEU A 70 7.62 -12.44 -3.35
C LEU A 70 6.94 -12.36 -1.97
N THR A 71 7.66 -11.84 -0.98
CA THR A 71 7.13 -11.68 0.37
C THR A 71 5.98 -10.67 0.38
N VAL A 72 4.82 -11.06 0.91
CA VAL A 72 3.76 -10.08 1.22
C VAL A 72 4.12 -9.43 2.55
N ILE A 73 4.62 -8.20 2.49
CA ILE A 73 5.01 -7.42 3.68
C ILE A 73 3.78 -7.15 4.55
N GLY A 74 2.65 -6.87 3.90
CA GLY A 74 1.36 -6.87 4.56
C GLY A 74 0.25 -6.26 3.72
N VAL A 75 -0.96 -6.29 4.26
CA VAL A 75 -2.16 -5.75 3.67
C VAL A 75 -2.52 -4.44 4.37
N LEU A 76 -2.79 -3.39 3.59
CA LEU A 76 -3.31 -2.11 4.07
C LEU A 76 -4.76 -1.94 3.59
N GLU A 77 -5.70 -1.75 4.52
CA GLU A 77 -7.09 -1.46 4.18
C GLU A 77 -7.28 0.06 4.05
N ASN A 78 -7.36 0.55 2.82
CA ASN A 78 -7.67 1.93 2.51
C ASN A 78 -9.18 2.19 2.53
N MET A 79 -9.56 3.46 2.62
CA MET A 79 -10.94 3.94 2.65
C MET A 79 -11.80 3.30 3.76
N SER A 80 -11.18 2.99 4.91
CA SER A 80 -11.82 2.31 6.04
C SER A 80 -12.41 3.32 7.02
N GLY A 81 -13.67 3.70 6.77
CA GLY A 81 -14.36 4.76 7.49
C GLY A 81 -14.02 6.15 6.96
N PHE A 82 -14.55 7.17 7.62
CA PHE A 82 -14.49 8.57 7.23
C PHE A 82 -14.23 9.44 8.46
N ILE A 83 -13.29 10.37 8.39
CA ILE A 83 -13.05 11.36 9.43
C ILE A 83 -13.80 12.64 9.09
N CYS A 84 -14.73 13.04 9.95
CA CYS A 84 -15.45 14.30 9.78
C CYS A 84 -14.48 15.48 9.97
N PRO A 85 -14.32 16.38 8.98
CA PRO A 85 -13.39 17.50 9.09
C PRO A 85 -13.82 18.56 10.11
N LYS A 86 -15.09 18.53 10.57
CA LYS A 86 -15.64 19.50 11.52
C LYS A 86 -15.47 19.08 12.98
N CYS A 87 -15.70 17.82 13.30
CA CYS A 87 -15.69 17.31 14.67
C CYS A 87 -14.65 16.21 14.94
N GLY A 88 -13.96 15.71 13.91
CA GLY A 88 -13.00 14.61 14.04
C GLY A 88 -13.62 13.24 14.29
N GLU A 89 -14.95 13.14 14.34
CA GLU A 89 -15.66 11.88 14.53
C GLU A 89 -15.42 10.94 13.35
N ARG A 90 -15.18 9.66 13.66
CA ARG A 90 -15.08 8.61 12.65
C ARG A 90 -16.45 8.01 12.38
N THR A 91 -16.84 7.98 11.11
CA THR A 91 -18.05 7.28 10.64
C THR A 91 -17.66 6.17 9.67
N ASP A 92 -18.13 4.95 9.91
CA ASP A 92 -17.96 3.86 8.96
C ASP A 92 -18.99 4.00 7.83
N ILE A 93 -18.63 4.75 6.78
CA ILE A 93 -19.49 4.98 5.59
C ILE A 93 -19.60 3.74 4.68
N PHE A 94 -18.66 2.80 4.82
CA PHE A 94 -18.67 1.49 4.20
C PHE A 94 -18.50 0.41 5.28
N LYS A 95 -18.60 -0.87 4.90
CA LYS A 95 -18.13 -1.96 5.76
C LYS A 95 -16.67 -1.69 6.14
N SER A 96 -16.22 -2.18 7.29
CA SER A 96 -14.83 -2.05 7.75
C SER A 96 -14.29 -3.43 8.19
N GLY A 97 -12.97 -3.62 8.07
CA GLY A 97 -12.27 -4.81 8.55
C GLY A 97 -12.30 -6.05 7.67
N GLY A 98 -12.86 -5.97 6.46
CA GLY A 98 -12.78 -7.05 5.49
C GLY A 98 -11.34 -7.38 5.09
N GLY A 99 -10.47 -6.36 4.96
CA GLY A 99 -9.05 -6.52 4.68
C GLY A 99 -8.29 -7.20 5.81
N GLU A 100 -8.58 -6.85 7.07
CA GLU A 100 -7.96 -7.51 8.23
C GLU A 100 -8.38 -8.98 8.33
N GLN A 101 -9.66 -9.27 8.16
CA GLN A 101 -10.17 -10.64 8.17
C GLN A 101 -9.54 -11.48 7.05
N MET A 102 -9.49 -10.94 5.84
CA MET A 102 -8.88 -11.59 4.68
C MET A 102 -7.38 -11.82 4.91
N ALA A 103 -6.65 -10.84 5.43
CA ALA A 103 -5.23 -10.98 5.74
C ALA A 103 -4.97 -12.14 6.73
N ARG A 104 -5.80 -12.24 7.78
CA ARG A 104 -5.74 -13.37 8.74
C ARG A 104 -6.04 -14.72 8.08
N GLN A 105 -7.10 -14.80 7.26
CA GLN A 105 -7.46 -16.03 6.54
C GLN A 105 -6.37 -16.48 5.57
N MET A 106 -5.74 -15.53 4.91
CA MET A 106 -4.64 -15.76 3.98
C MET A 106 -3.30 -15.88 4.71
N ASN A 107 -3.22 -15.79 6.04
CA ASN A 107 -1.98 -15.84 6.82
C ASN A 107 -0.89 -14.87 6.31
N VAL A 108 -1.27 -13.59 6.12
CA VAL A 108 -0.35 -12.49 5.78
C VAL A 108 -0.49 -11.34 6.80
N PRO A 109 0.55 -10.52 7.01
CA PRO A 109 0.47 -9.42 7.96
C PRO A 109 -0.59 -8.39 7.58
N PHE A 110 -1.20 -7.76 8.58
CA PHE A 110 -2.10 -6.63 8.40
C PHE A 110 -1.44 -5.36 8.94
N LEU A 111 -1.25 -4.37 8.08
CA LEU A 111 -0.51 -3.14 8.40
C LEU A 111 -1.40 -2.09 9.05
N GLY A 112 -2.71 -2.12 8.79
CA GLY A 112 -3.65 -1.20 9.39
C GLY A 112 -4.72 -0.70 8.43
N ARG A 113 -5.39 0.37 8.86
CA ARG A 113 -6.55 0.95 8.19
C ARG A 113 -6.34 2.44 7.96
N ILE A 114 -6.49 2.89 6.73
CA ILE A 114 -6.49 4.32 6.41
C ILE A 114 -7.94 4.78 6.17
N PRO A 115 -8.47 5.72 6.96
CA PRO A 115 -9.81 6.26 6.72
C PRO A 115 -9.81 7.24 5.54
N ILE A 116 -11.00 7.53 5.03
CA ILE A 116 -11.22 8.65 4.12
C ILE A 116 -11.11 9.94 4.93
N ASP A 117 -10.26 10.84 4.47
CA ASP A 117 -10.06 12.15 5.05
C ASP A 117 -10.06 13.18 3.90
N PRO A 118 -11.05 14.10 3.86
CA PRO A 118 -11.11 15.12 2.81
C PRO A 118 -9.82 15.93 2.65
N GLN A 119 -9.09 16.14 3.75
CA GLN A 119 -7.85 16.89 3.73
C GLN A 119 -6.74 16.20 2.91
N ILE A 120 -6.83 14.89 2.66
CA ILE A 120 -5.93 14.17 1.76
C ILE A 120 -6.13 14.67 0.33
N VAL A 121 -7.38 14.84 -0.12
CA VAL A 121 -7.69 15.31 -1.47
C VAL A 121 -7.15 16.73 -1.65
N ASP A 122 -7.45 17.63 -0.70
CA ASP A 122 -6.96 19.01 -0.73
C ASP A 122 -5.42 19.10 -0.78
N ALA A 123 -4.73 18.24 0.00
CA ALA A 123 -3.27 18.18 0.00
C ALA A 123 -2.72 17.67 -1.34
N CYS A 124 -3.28 16.58 -1.88
CA CYS A 124 -2.86 16.00 -3.15
C CYS A 124 -3.06 16.98 -4.32
N ASP A 125 -4.22 17.62 -4.40
CA ASP A 125 -4.55 18.57 -5.47
C ASP A 125 -3.68 19.83 -5.42
N SER A 126 -3.19 20.20 -4.23
CA SER A 126 -2.25 21.31 -4.03
C SER A 126 -0.77 20.91 -4.15
N GLY A 127 -0.47 19.65 -4.47
CA GLY A 127 0.90 19.13 -4.58
C GLY A 127 1.65 19.08 -3.25
N GLN A 128 0.94 19.05 -2.11
CA GLN A 128 1.51 18.98 -0.78
C GLN A 128 1.43 17.55 -0.23
N PRO A 129 2.54 16.95 0.25
CA PRO A 129 2.48 15.64 0.90
C PRO A 129 1.61 15.69 2.16
N TYR A 130 0.49 14.97 2.16
CA TYR A 130 -0.50 14.97 3.25
C TYR A 130 0.12 14.74 4.64
N VAL A 131 0.95 13.71 4.78
CA VAL A 131 1.57 13.33 6.07
C VAL A 131 2.55 14.40 6.61
N GLN A 132 3.01 15.31 5.77
CA GLN A 132 3.84 16.46 6.16
C GLN A 132 2.95 17.67 6.46
N HIS A 133 2.06 18.02 5.53
CA HIS A 133 1.21 19.21 5.64
C HIS A 133 0.20 19.11 6.79
N TYR A 134 -0.41 17.94 6.99
CA TYR A 134 -1.35 17.63 8.07
C TYR A 134 -0.74 16.68 9.11
N SER A 135 0.53 16.88 9.46
CA SER A 135 1.31 15.97 10.33
C SER A 135 0.72 15.67 11.72
N GLN A 136 -0.19 16.52 12.20
CA GLN A 136 -0.87 16.38 13.50
C GLN A 136 -2.23 15.68 13.41
N SER A 137 -2.76 15.44 12.21
CA SER A 137 -4.05 14.79 12.03
C SER A 137 -4.02 13.34 12.51
N GLN A 138 -5.20 12.81 12.87
CA GLN A 138 -5.31 11.41 13.26
C GLN A 138 -4.92 10.49 12.10
N THR A 139 -5.34 10.81 10.88
CA THR A 139 -5.04 10.03 9.68
C THR A 139 -3.54 10.01 9.38
N ALA A 140 -2.82 11.13 9.56
CA ALA A 140 -1.37 11.18 9.37
C ALA A 140 -0.62 10.30 10.38
N LYS A 141 -1.09 10.21 11.63
CA LYS A 141 -0.56 9.26 12.62
C LYS A 141 -0.79 7.82 12.19
N THR A 142 -1.99 7.50 11.71
CA THR A 142 -2.31 6.15 11.22
C THR A 142 -1.45 5.74 10.03
N PHE A 143 -1.17 6.66 9.09
CA PHE A 143 -0.21 6.42 8.01
C PHE A 143 1.19 6.07 8.55
N LYS A 144 1.70 6.86 9.51
CA LYS A 144 3.03 6.60 10.10
C LYS A 144 3.08 5.23 10.77
N GLU A 145 2.08 4.90 11.59
CA GLU A 145 1.98 3.61 12.28
C GLU A 145 1.94 2.44 11.29
N ALA A 146 1.15 2.55 10.23
CA ALA A 146 1.03 1.51 9.21
C ALA A 146 2.34 1.25 8.44
N MET A 147 3.19 2.28 8.30
CA MET A 147 4.47 2.19 7.59
C MET A 147 5.65 1.82 8.52
N MET A 148 5.50 1.87 9.85
CA MET A 148 6.59 1.50 10.78
C MET A 148 7.19 0.11 10.53
N PRO A 149 6.44 -0.94 10.13
CA PRO A 149 7.02 -2.23 9.80
C PRO A 149 8.01 -2.19 8.64
N LEU A 150 7.84 -1.25 7.69
CA LEU A 150 8.73 -1.10 6.53
C LEU A 150 10.10 -0.57 6.91
N LEU A 151 10.16 0.34 7.88
CA LEU A 151 11.42 0.89 8.39
C LEU A 151 12.28 -0.17 9.11
N LYS A 152 11.68 -1.31 9.48
CA LYS A 152 12.40 -2.45 10.08
C LYS A 152 12.92 -3.44 9.03
N LEU A 153 12.66 -3.21 7.75
CA LEU A 153 13.23 -4.01 6.66
C LEU A 153 14.70 -3.63 6.40
N GLU A 154 15.13 -2.44 6.84
CA GLU A 154 16.54 -2.04 6.84
C GLU A 154 17.37 -3.05 7.65
N GLY A 155 18.26 -3.78 6.98
CA GLY A 155 19.15 -4.78 7.58
C GLY A 155 19.10 -6.18 6.96
N LYS A 156 18.31 -6.41 5.90
CA LYS A 156 18.33 -7.66 5.10
C LYS A 156 19.04 -7.47 3.75
N CYS A 157 20.28 -7.02 3.76
CA CYS A 157 21.19 -7.14 2.61
C CYS A 157 22.47 -7.85 3.06
#